data_AF-A0A101SFF7-F1
#
_entry.id   AF-A0A101SFF7-F1
#
_cell.length_a   1.000
_cell.length_b   1.000
_cell.length_c   1.000
_cell.angle_alpha   90.00
_cell.angle_beta   90.00
_cell.angle_gamma   90.00
#
_symmetry.space_group_name_H-M   'P 1'
#
loop_
_entity.id
_entity.type
_entity.pdbx_description
1 polymer ?
#
loop_
_entity_poly.entity_id
_entity_poly.type
_entity_poly.pdbx_seq_one_letter_code
_entity_poly.pdbx_strand_id
1 'polypeptide(L)'
;MCLSLTTALIHLLLVFLHVAPTNPVSQRYSQQVNAWVYPLFEQDWRLFAPNPESVNRQISVRTMHIGPDGTSHVSSWFDLTAADYSAVEHNPFPSHTSQNMLRRACNSYLELHGGGDQSRSERALMIQKYLRNIAAHRIAQHRHGDFESLQLRVITMPITAYSGQGDTRAAPASVSTRYLPWWKVTPHRY
;
A
#
# COMPACT_ATOMS: atom_id res chain seq x y z
N MET A 1 25.65 46.08 18.14
CA MET A 1 24.96 46.38 16.85
C MET A 1 25.72 45.82 15.63
N CYS A 2 27.04 45.97 15.51
CA CYS A 2 27.76 45.41 14.34
C CYS A 2 27.75 43.88 14.27
N LEU A 3 27.91 43.18 15.40
CA LEU A 3 27.96 41.71 15.41
C LEU A 3 26.66 41.06 14.92
N SER A 4 25.51 41.57 15.37
CA SER A 4 24.18 41.09 14.96
C SER A 4 23.90 41.30 13.47
N LEU A 5 24.34 42.44 12.92
CA LEU A 5 24.20 42.72 11.49
C LEU A 5 25.05 41.76 10.65
N THR A 6 26.30 41.52 11.06
CA THR A 6 27.19 40.57 10.40
C THR A 6 26.62 39.15 10.41
N THR A 7 26.10 38.69 11.56
CA THR A 7 25.47 37.37 11.66
C THR A 7 24.24 37.25 10.75
N ALA A 8 23.42 38.29 10.66
CA ALA A 8 22.24 38.28 9.78
C ALA A 8 22.62 38.21 8.29
N LEU A 9 23.65 38.95 7.86
CA LEU A 9 24.14 38.90 6.49
C LEU A 9 24.74 37.53 6.14
N ILE A 10 25.53 36.94 7.05
CA ILE A 10 26.07 35.59 6.88
C ILE A 10 24.93 34.57 6.79
N HIS A 11 23.92 34.68 7.66
CA HIS A 11 22.77 33.78 7.63
C HIS A 11 22.02 33.86 6.29
N LEU A 12 21.74 35.08 5.81
CA LEU A 12 21.03 35.28 4.54
C LEU A 12 21.83 34.72 3.34
N LEU A 13 23.15 34.90 3.34
CA LEU A 13 24.02 34.32 2.31
C LEU A 13 24.00 32.78 2.32
N LEU A 14 24.10 32.17 3.50
CA LEU A 14 24.14 30.70 3.62
C LEU A 14 22.79 30.07 3.28
N VAL A 15 21.68 30.67 3.70
CA VAL A 15 20.33 30.23 3.31
C VAL A 15 20.12 30.42 1.81
N PHE A 16 20.57 31.53 1.22
CA PHE A 16 20.53 31.73 -0.23
C PHE A 16 21.30 30.65 -0.98
N LEU A 17 22.52 30.33 -0.56
CA LEU A 17 23.32 29.27 -1.19
C LEU A 17 22.71 27.87 -1.04
N HIS A 18 21.92 27.63 0.01
CA HIS A 18 21.20 26.37 0.22
C HIS A 18 19.98 26.22 -0.69
N VAL A 19 19.24 27.31 -0.95
CA VAL A 19 17.99 27.27 -1.73
C VAL A 19 18.21 27.58 -3.23
N ALA A 20 19.27 28.31 -3.58
CA ALA A 20 19.57 28.65 -4.97
C ALA A 20 19.87 27.40 -5.83
N PRO A 21 19.64 27.47 -7.15
CA PRO A 21 20.05 26.42 -8.07
C PRO A 21 21.54 26.07 -7.93
N THR A 22 21.86 24.80 -8.18
CA THR A 22 23.20 24.25 -8.00
C THR A 22 24.26 25.07 -8.74
N ASN A 23 25.27 25.55 -8.02
CA ASN A 23 26.35 26.37 -8.57
C ASN A 23 27.70 25.93 -7.98
N PRO A 24 28.84 26.27 -8.60
CA PRO A 24 30.15 25.82 -8.15
C PRO A 24 30.50 26.25 -6.71
N VAL A 25 29.99 27.39 -6.26
CA VAL A 25 30.22 27.91 -4.92
C VAL A 25 29.44 27.10 -3.88
N SER A 26 28.15 26.85 -4.11
CA SER A 26 27.32 26.03 -3.21
C SER A 26 27.81 24.58 -3.15
N GLN A 27 28.32 24.02 -4.25
CA GLN A 27 28.95 22.68 -4.23
C GLN A 27 30.23 22.66 -3.38
N ARG A 28 31.14 23.62 -3.59
CA ARG A 28 32.44 23.66 -2.91
C ARG A 28 32.32 23.86 -1.41
N TYR A 29 31.32 24.64 -0.96
CA TYR A 29 31.10 24.95 0.46
C TYR A 29 29.88 24.24 1.05
N SER A 30 29.40 23.17 0.40
CA SER A 30 28.19 22.43 0.78
C SER A 30 28.23 21.97 2.24
N GLN A 31 29.37 21.50 2.74
CA GLN A 31 29.50 21.05 4.13
C GLN A 31 29.28 22.19 5.14
N GLN A 32 29.83 23.38 4.89
CA GLN A 32 29.69 24.53 5.78
C GLN A 32 28.28 25.13 5.73
N VAL A 33 27.69 25.20 4.54
CA VAL A 33 26.30 25.62 4.35
C VAL A 33 25.36 24.67 5.10
N ASN A 34 25.53 23.36 4.92
CA ASN A 34 24.73 22.34 5.58
C ASN A 34 24.88 22.36 7.11
N ALA A 35 26.11 22.52 7.62
CA ALA A 35 26.36 22.61 9.06
C ALA A 35 25.70 23.84 9.72
N TRP A 36 25.51 24.93 8.97
CA TRP A 36 24.82 26.12 9.45
C TRP A 36 23.29 26.01 9.35
N VAL A 37 22.78 25.41 8.26
CA VAL A 37 21.36 25.36 7.95
C VAL A 37 20.64 24.24 8.71
N TYR A 38 21.15 23.01 8.68
CA TYR A 38 20.42 21.84 9.20
C TYR A 38 20.15 21.84 10.72
N PRO A 39 20.94 22.48 11.61
CA PRO A 39 20.57 22.57 13.02
C PRO A 39 19.28 23.37 13.28
N LEU A 40 18.90 24.28 12.37
CA LEU A 40 17.75 25.19 12.53
C LEU A 40 16.63 24.93 11.51
N PHE A 41 16.98 24.39 10.34
CA PHE A 41 16.07 24.09 9.23
C PHE A 41 16.26 22.65 8.80
N GLU A 42 15.89 21.71 9.67
CA GLU A 42 15.83 20.31 9.29
C GLU A 42 14.70 20.11 8.27
N GLN A 43 15.08 19.69 7.06
CA GLN A 43 14.13 19.38 5.99
C GLN A 43 13.75 17.89 6.06
N ASP A 44 13.06 17.47 7.13
CA ASP A 44 12.41 16.17 7.16
C ASP A 44 11.08 16.27 6.39
N TRP A 45 11.15 16.05 5.07
CA TRP A 45 9.99 16.06 4.17
C TRP A 45 9.09 14.83 4.34
N ARG A 46 8.92 14.29 5.56
CA ARG A 46 7.80 13.40 5.90
C ARG A 46 6.43 14.08 5.77
N LEU A 47 6.41 15.39 5.51
CA LEU A 47 5.21 16.20 5.27
C LEU A 47 4.70 16.14 3.81
N PHE A 48 5.47 15.64 2.85
CA PHE A 48 5.01 15.45 1.47
C PHE A 48 4.52 14.04 1.26
N ALA A 49 3.49 13.91 0.42
CA ALA A 49 2.69 12.70 0.26
C ALA A 49 3.59 11.46 0.10
N PRO A 50 3.27 10.33 0.76
CA PRO A 50 3.96 9.08 0.52
C PRO A 50 4.02 8.82 -0.99
N ASN A 51 5.12 8.24 -1.47
CA ASN A 51 5.24 7.85 -2.88
C ASN A 51 3.96 7.12 -3.30
N PRO A 52 3.29 7.57 -4.38
CA PRO A 52 2.05 6.95 -4.81
C PRO A 52 2.28 5.46 -5.06
N GLU A 53 1.30 4.62 -4.72
CA GLU A 53 1.37 3.20 -5.06
C GLU A 53 1.55 3.07 -6.58
N SER A 54 2.68 2.51 -7.01
CA SER A 54 2.99 2.30 -8.43
C SER A 54 2.36 1.02 -8.99
N VAL A 55 1.41 0.42 -8.26
CA VAL A 55 0.78 -0.85 -8.60
C VAL A 55 -0.71 -0.84 -8.29
N ASN A 56 -1.49 -1.47 -9.16
CA ASN A 56 -2.88 -1.84 -8.94
C ASN A 56 -2.95 -3.29 -8.47
N ARG A 57 -3.80 -3.59 -7.47
CA ARG A 57 -4.00 -4.94 -6.96
C ARG A 57 -5.44 -5.39 -7.15
N GLN A 58 -5.63 -6.49 -7.88
CA GLN A 58 -6.90 -7.18 -7.99
C GLN A 58 -6.91 -8.37 -7.03
N ILE A 59 -7.95 -8.46 -6.21
CA ILE A 59 -8.10 -9.46 -5.17
C ILE A 59 -9.32 -10.32 -5.50
N SER A 60 -9.08 -11.61 -5.73
CA SER A 60 -10.13 -12.61 -5.94
C SER A 60 -10.18 -13.59 -4.79
N VAL A 61 -11.36 -14.17 -4.53
CA VAL A 61 -11.58 -15.23 -3.54
C VAL A 61 -12.18 -16.46 -4.19
N ARG A 62 -11.81 -17.63 -3.72
CA ARG A 62 -12.56 -18.87 -3.95
C ARG A 62 -12.78 -19.58 -2.62
N THR A 63 -13.85 -20.36 -2.55
CA THR A 63 -14.23 -21.11 -1.37
C THR A 63 -14.10 -22.61 -1.62
N MET A 64 -14.00 -23.37 -0.54
CA MET A 64 -14.03 -24.82 -0.56
C MET A 64 -15.14 -25.29 0.39
N HIS A 65 -15.96 -26.19 -0.09
CA HIS A 65 -17.01 -26.88 0.65
C HIS A 65 -16.71 -28.38 0.73
N ILE A 66 -16.94 -29.03 1.86
CA ILE A 66 -16.82 -30.49 1.99
C ILE A 66 -18.23 -31.10 1.97
N GLY A 67 -18.52 -31.87 0.92
CA GLY A 67 -19.80 -32.56 0.76
C GLY A 67 -20.05 -33.61 1.86
N PRO A 68 -21.30 -34.07 2.03
CA PRO A 68 -21.63 -35.13 2.99
C PRO A 68 -20.81 -36.41 2.78
N ASP A 69 -20.42 -36.68 1.52
CA ASP A 69 -19.62 -37.83 1.11
C ASP A 69 -18.11 -37.64 1.34
N GLY A 70 -17.70 -36.53 1.96
CA GLY A 70 -16.30 -36.17 2.20
C GLY A 70 -15.57 -35.56 0.99
N THR A 71 -16.26 -35.38 -0.13
CA THR A 71 -15.69 -34.80 -1.35
C THR A 71 -15.47 -33.29 -1.20
N SER A 72 -14.29 -32.81 -1.58
CA SER A 72 -13.98 -31.37 -1.60
C SER A 72 -14.44 -30.73 -2.91
N HIS A 73 -15.31 -29.73 -2.79
CA HIS A 73 -15.80 -28.92 -3.90
C HIS A 73 -15.21 -27.51 -3.80
N VAL A 74 -14.34 -27.17 -4.76
CA VAL A 74 -13.72 -25.84 -4.84
C VAL A 74 -14.48 -24.99 -5.83
N SER A 75 -14.88 -23.78 -5.42
CA SER A 75 -15.61 -22.85 -6.27
C SER A 75 -14.73 -22.21 -7.34
N SER A 76 -15.36 -21.61 -8.36
CA SER A 76 -14.68 -20.65 -9.23
C SER A 76 -14.23 -19.39 -8.46
N TRP A 77 -13.25 -18.69 -9.00
CA TRP A 77 -12.80 -17.40 -8.47
C TRP A 77 -13.91 -16.34 -8.59
N PHE A 78 -14.12 -15.60 -7.51
CA PHE A 78 -14.98 -14.43 -7.44
C PHE A 78 -14.12 -13.18 -7.23
N ASP A 79 -14.39 -12.11 -7.97
CA ASP A 79 -13.60 -10.88 -7.91
C ASP A 79 -14.13 -9.92 -6.82
N LEU A 80 -13.42 -9.86 -5.69
CA LEU A 80 -13.78 -8.98 -4.59
C LEU A 80 -13.49 -7.50 -4.92
N THR A 81 -12.44 -7.24 -5.70
CA THR A 81 -12.09 -5.88 -6.12
C THR A 81 -13.17 -5.31 -7.04
N ALA A 82 -13.69 -6.11 -7.98
CA ALA A 82 -14.77 -5.68 -8.86
C ALA A 82 -16.06 -5.38 -8.08
N ALA A 83 -16.39 -6.19 -7.07
CA ALA A 83 -17.55 -5.94 -6.20
C ALA A 83 -17.40 -4.65 -5.36
N ASP A 84 -16.19 -4.36 -4.87
CA ASP A 84 -15.91 -3.12 -4.15
C ASP A 84 -15.97 -1.91 -5.07
N TYR A 85 -15.48 -2.05 -6.31
CA TYR A 85 -15.53 -1.00 -7.32
C TYR A 85 -16.96 -0.68 -7.74
N SER A 86 -17.80 -1.67 -8.01
CA SER A 86 -19.19 -1.44 -8.42
C SER A 86 -20.04 -0.77 -7.33
N ALA A 87 -19.71 -0.99 -6.05
CA ALA A 87 -20.36 -0.32 -4.93
C ALA A 87 -19.96 1.17 -4.78
N VAL A 88 -18.87 1.58 -5.44
CA VAL A 88 -18.35 2.96 -5.45
C VAL A 88 -18.73 3.67 -6.74
N GLU A 89 -18.73 2.96 -7.86
CA GLU A 89 -19.05 3.49 -9.17
C GLU A 89 -20.46 4.12 -9.19
N HIS A 90 -20.59 5.32 -9.76
CA HIS A 90 -21.84 6.08 -9.83
C HIS A 90 -22.49 6.45 -8.48
N ASN A 91 -21.81 6.24 -7.35
CA ASN A 91 -22.30 6.65 -6.04
C ASN A 91 -21.76 8.05 -5.67
N PRO A 92 -22.60 9.07 -5.46
CA PRO A 92 -22.13 10.42 -5.10
C PRO A 92 -21.52 10.50 -3.69
N PHE A 93 -21.83 9.54 -2.81
CA PHE A 93 -21.30 9.47 -1.44
C PHE A 93 -20.84 8.03 -1.12
N PRO A 94 -19.77 7.54 -1.77
CA PRO A 94 -19.34 6.17 -1.61
C PRO A 94 -18.79 5.91 -0.20
N SER A 95 -19.07 4.74 0.36
CA SER A 95 -18.58 4.41 1.71
C SER A 95 -17.05 4.22 1.71
N HIS A 96 -16.37 4.74 2.73
CA HIS A 96 -14.93 4.50 2.91
C HIS A 96 -14.61 3.01 3.09
N THR A 97 -15.56 2.24 3.63
CA THR A 97 -15.47 0.78 3.77
C THR A 97 -15.36 0.09 2.42
N SER A 98 -16.27 0.38 1.48
CA SER A 98 -16.21 -0.19 0.12
C SER A 98 -14.94 0.23 -0.61
N GLN A 99 -14.48 1.48 -0.44
CA GLN A 99 -13.31 1.98 -1.15
C GLN A 99 -11.98 1.42 -0.65
N ASN A 100 -11.83 1.23 0.67
CA ASN A 100 -10.50 1.08 1.26
C ASN A 100 -10.33 -0.15 2.16
N MET A 101 -11.41 -0.76 2.66
CA MET A 101 -11.29 -1.81 3.68
C MET A 101 -10.48 -3.01 3.16
N LEU A 102 -10.88 -3.56 2.00
CA LEU A 102 -10.23 -4.72 1.41
C LEU A 102 -8.79 -4.41 0.99
N ARG A 103 -8.59 -3.26 0.32
CA ARG A 103 -7.26 -2.80 -0.13
C ARG A 103 -6.29 -2.64 1.03
N ARG A 104 -6.69 -1.92 2.09
CA ARG A 104 -5.82 -1.70 3.27
C ARG A 104 -5.52 -3.01 3.98
N ALA A 105 -6.52 -3.88 4.19
CA ALA A 105 -6.31 -5.18 4.82
C ALA A 105 -5.33 -6.06 4.02
N CYS A 106 -5.46 -6.08 2.70
CA CYS A 106 -4.54 -6.80 1.81
C CYS A 106 -3.13 -6.22 1.86
N ASN A 107 -2.97 -4.89 1.77
CA ASN A 107 -1.66 -4.24 1.82
C ASN A 107 -0.95 -4.54 3.15
N SER A 108 -1.64 -4.38 4.28
CA SER A 108 -1.08 -4.70 5.60
C SER A 108 -0.73 -6.19 5.73
N TYR A 109 -1.51 -7.09 5.12
CA TYR A 109 -1.18 -8.52 5.12
C TYR A 109 0.13 -8.78 4.38
N LEU A 110 0.27 -8.26 3.16
CA LEU A 110 1.46 -8.43 2.32
C LEU A 110 2.72 -7.86 2.98
N GLU A 111 2.60 -6.69 3.61
CA GLU A 111 3.69 -6.04 4.34
C GLU A 111 4.16 -6.89 5.53
N LEU A 112 3.23 -7.40 6.35
CA LEU A 112 3.55 -8.14 7.57
C LEU A 112 4.01 -9.59 7.32
N HIS A 113 3.60 -10.22 6.22
CA HIS A 113 3.91 -11.62 5.93
C HIS A 113 5.06 -11.81 4.93
N GLY A 114 5.55 -10.75 4.29
CA GLY A 114 6.62 -10.84 3.30
C GLY A 114 6.28 -11.87 2.23
N GLY A 115 7.21 -12.75 1.84
CA GLY A 115 6.97 -13.85 0.89
C GLY A 115 6.56 -15.19 1.52
N GLY A 116 6.55 -15.30 2.86
CA GLY A 116 6.43 -16.60 3.54
C GLY A 116 5.03 -16.94 4.08
N ASP A 117 4.08 -16.01 4.03
CA ASP A 117 2.69 -16.18 4.51
C ASP A 117 2.56 -16.65 5.98
N GLN A 118 3.63 -16.56 6.78
CA GLN A 118 3.66 -16.93 8.18
C GLN A 118 3.39 -15.72 9.08
N SER A 119 2.41 -15.82 9.97
CA SER A 119 2.12 -14.77 10.96
C SER A 119 3.14 -14.81 12.10
N ARG A 120 4.25 -14.09 11.95
CA ARG A 120 5.35 -14.05 12.94
C ARG A 120 5.11 -13.11 14.13
N SER A 121 4.00 -12.36 14.12
CA SER A 121 3.62 -11.44 15.19
C SER A 121 2.12 -11.48 15.44
N GLU A 122 1.69 -11.05 16.63
CA GLU A 122 0.26 -10.91 16.96
C GLU A 122 -0.45 -9.98 15.98
N ARG A 123 0.22 -8.90 15.58
CA ARG A 123 -0.28 -7.97 14.55
C ARG A 123 -0.49 -8.68 13.20
N ALA A 124 0.47 -9.50 12.76
CA ALA A 124 0.35 -10.26 11.52
C ALA A 124 -0.85 -11.23 11.60
N LEU A 125 -1.01 -11.94 12.72
CA LEU A 125 -2.14 -12.84 12.93
C LEU A 125 -3.48 -12.10 12.94
N MET A 126 -3.54 -10.92 13.59
CA MET A 126 -4.74 -10.08 13.61
C MET A 126 -5.12 -9.62 12.20
N ILE A 127 -4.16 -9.13 11.41
CA ILE A 127 -4.40 -8.68 10.04
C ILE A 127 -4.82 -9.85 9.13
N GLN A 128 -4.23 -11.04 9.30
CA GLN A 128 -4.70 -12.24 8.58
C GLN A 128 -6.16 -12.57 8.91
N LYS A 129 -6.52 -12.60 10.20
CA LYS A 129 -7.90 -12.83 10.62
C LYS A 129 -8.85 -11.77 10.06
N TYR A 130 -8.44 -10.51 10.08
CA TYR A 130 -9.22 -9.39 9.55
C TYR A 130 -9.46 -9.52 8.04
N LEU A 131 -8.41 -9.74 7.25
CA LEU A 131 -8.51 -9.93 5.81
C LEU A 131 -9.38 -11.14 5.44
N ARG A 132 -9.19 -12.27 6.14
CA ARG A 132 -10.03 -13.46 5.99
C ARG A 132 -11.50 -13.14 6.25
N ASN A 133 -11.81 -12.45 7.34
CA ASN A 133 -13.19 -12.15 7.71
C ASN A 133 -13.86 -11.19 6.71
N ILE A 134 -13.14 -10.21 6.17
CA ILE A 134 -13.64 -9.34 5.09
C ILE A 134 -13.99 -10.18 3.86
N ALA A 135 -13.06 -11.04 3.42
CA ALA A 135 -13.27 -11.89 2.25
C ALA A 135 -14.47 -12.83 2.44
N ALA A 136 -14.58 -13.46 3.63
CA ALA A 136 -15.67 -14.36 3.97
C ALA A 136 -17.02 -13.64 3.99
N HIS A 137 -17.10 -12.46 4.61
CA HIS A 137 -18.33 -11.67 4.66
C HIS A 137 -18.79 -11.25 3.25
N ARG A 138 -17.86 -10.74 2.43
CA ARG A 138 -18.19 -10.29 1.07
C ARG A 138 -18.63 -11.42 0.16
N ILE A 139 -17.98 -12.59 0.20
CA ILE A 139 -18.39 -13.71 -0.64
C ILE A 139 -19.74 -14.27 -0.19
N ALA A 140 -20.03 -14.31 1.12
CA ALA A 140 -21.32 -14.75 1.65
C ALA A 140 -22.49 -13.84 1.23
N GLN A 141 -22.25 -12.55 0.97
CA GLN A 141 -23.26 -11.64 0.42
C GLN A 141 -23.59 -11.90 -1.05
N HIS A 142 -22.68 -12.54 -1.81
CA HIS A 142 -22.83 -12.76 -3.24
C HIS A 142 -23.11 -14.21 -3.62
N ARG A 143 -22.76 -15.16 -2.76
CA ARG A 143 -23.01 -16.59 -2.95
C ARG A 143 -23.73 -17.14 -1.74
N HIS A 144 -24.85 -17.79 -2.00
CA HIS A 144 -25.56 -18.57 -0.99
C HIS A 144 -24.85 -19.91 -0.79
N GLY A 145 -24.67 -20.31 0.48
CA GLY A 145 -24.07 -21.57 0.86
C GLY A 145 -22.91 -21.40 1.84
N ASP A 146 -22.77 -22.37 2.73
CA ASP A 146 -21.67 -22.45 3.67
C ASP A 146 -20.39 -22.92 2.97
N PHE A 147 -19.25 -22.56 3.55
CA PHE A 147 -17.93 -23.03 3.12
C PHE A 147 -17.02 -23.10 4.34
N GLU A 148 -16.15 -24.12 4.41
CA GLU A 148 -15.28 -24.31 5.57
C GLU A 148 -13.94 -23.60 5.41
N SER A 149 -13.54 -23.30 4.18
CA SER A 149 -12.32 -22.54 3.92
C SER A 149 -12.40 -21.65 2.70
N LEU A 150 -11.53 -20.65 2.66
CA LEU A 150 -11.36 -19.76 1.53
C LEU A 150 -9.88 -19.61 1.16
N GLN A 151 -9.64 -19.24 -0.09
CA GLN A 151 -8.34 -18.85 -0.59
C GLN A 151 -8.44 -17.53 -1.32
N LEU A 152 -7.46 -16.65 -1.08
CA LEU A 152 -7.32 -15.40 -1.82
C LEU A 152 -6.25 -15.51 -2.90
N ARG A 153 -6.48 -14.82 -4.02
CA ARG A 153 -5.51 -14.57 -5.08
C ARG A 153 -5.34 -13.07 -5.23
N VAL A 154 -4.10 -12.61 -5.18
CA VAL A 154 -3.72 -11.21 -5.36
C VAL A 154 -2.93 -11.09 -6.65
N ILE A 155 -3.47 -10.35 -7.62
CA ILE A 155 -2.83 -10.04 -8.88
C ILE A 155 -2.34 -8.59 -8.79
N THR A 156 -1.03 -8.40 -8.83
CA THR A 156 -0.39 -7.08 -8.78
C THR A 156 0.04 -6.67 -10.18
N MET A 157 -0.58 -5.61 -10.68
CA MET A 157 -0.36 -5.02 -12.00
C MET A 157 0.39 -3.69 -11.83
N PRO A 158 1.56 -3.50 -12.44
CA PRO A 158 2.27 -2.25 -12.35
C PRO A 158 1.55 -1.14 -13.12
N ILE A 159 1.57 0.06 -12.56
CA ILE A 159 1.07 1.27 -13.21
C ILE A 159 2.23 1.85 -14.01
N THR A 160 2.00 2.09 -15.30
CA THR A 160 3.00 2.73 -16.17
C THR A 160 3.31 4.12 -15.62
N ALA A 161 4.58 4.34 -15.25
CA ALA A 161 5.05 5.66 -14.84
C ALA A 161 4.89 6.64 -16.01
N TYR A 162 4.47 7.87 -15.69
CA TYR A 162 4.39 8.94 -16.69
C TYR A 162 5.79 9.24 -17.24
N SER A 163 5.99 9.12 -18.55
CA SER A 163 7.27 9.39 -19.21
C SER A 163 7.49 10.90 -19.36
N GLY A 164 7.69 11.60 -18.24
CA GLY A 164 8.22 12.96 -18.20
C GLY A 164 9.74 12.96 -18.36
N GLN A 165 10.26 13.95 -19.08
CA GLN A 165 11.65 14.06 -19.52
C GLN A 165 12.66 13.96 -18.35
N GLY A 166 13.38 12.84 -18.26
CA GLY A 166 14.51 12.67 -17.33
C GLY A 166 14.66 11.29 -16.69
N ASP A 167 13.62 10.45 -16.69
CA ASP A 167 13.70 9.18 -15.97
C ASP A 167 14.38 8.07 -16.79
N THR A 168 15.53 7.61 -16.26
CA THR A 168 16.24 6.43 -16.73
C THR A 168 15.28 5.24 -16.73
N ARG A 169 15.00 4.72 -17.93
CA ARG A 169 14.00 3.70 -18.23
C ARG A 169 14.17 2.46 -17.32
N ALA A 170 13.49 2.43 -16.19
CA ALA A 170 13.36 1.21 -15.39
C ALA A 170 12.64 0.17 -16.25
N ALA A 171 13.13 -1.08 -16.24
CA ALA A 171 12.49 -2.17 -16.97
C ALA A 171 11.01 -2.26 -16.56
N PRO A 172 10.07 -2.52 -17.51
CA PRO A 172 8.66 -2.64 -17.17
C PRO A 172 8.50 -3.74 -16.13
N ALA A 173 7.93 -3.38 -14.98
CA ALA A 173 7.60 -4.37 -13.97
C ALA A 173 6.60 -5.38 -14.57
N SER A 174 6.76 -6.65 -14.23
CA SER A 174 5.88 -7.72 -14.70
C SER A 174 4.68 -7.89 -13.77
N VAL A 175 3.54 -8.31 -14.33
CA VAL A 175 2.38 -8.73 -13.54
C VAL A 175 2.79 -9.90 -12.65
N SER A 176 2.46 -9.82 -11.36
CA SER A 176 2.72 -10.90 -10.40
C SER A 176 1.41 -11.41 -9.81
N THR A 177 1.29 -12.73 -9.68
CA THR A 177 0.13 -13.38 -9.05
C THR A 177 0.61 -14.11 -7.81
N ARG A 178 -0.02 -13.81 -6.67
CA ARG A 178 0.22 -14.49 -5.39
C ARG A 178 -1.04 -15.21 -4.93
N TYR A 179 -0.92 -16.48 -4.61
CA TYR A 179 -1.96 -17.27 -3.96
C TYR A 179 -1.68 -17.31 -2.47
N LEU A 180 -2.59 -16.80 -1.67
CA LEU A 180 -2.48 -16.89 -0.22
C LEU A 180 -2.82 -18.32 0.25
N PRO A 181 -2.36 -18.74 1.44
CA PRO A 181 -2.72 -20.05 1.96
C PRO A 181 -4.23 -20.18 2.18
N TRP A 182 -4.70 -21.42 2.18
CA TRP A 182 -6.08 -21.72 2.54
C TRP A 182 -6.31 -21.39 4.01
N TRP A 183 -7.36 -20.62 4.28
CA TRP A 183 -7.77 -20.28 5.64
C TRP A 183 -9.12 -20.90 5.95
N LYS A 184 -9.17 -21.65 7.05
CA LYS A 184 -10.45 -22.07 7.62
C LYS A 184 -11.23 -20.85 8.06
N VAL A 185 -12.51 -20.81 7.71
CA VAL A 185 -13.45 -19.82 8.20
C VAL A 185 -14.30 -20.43 9.31
N THR A 186 -14.61 -19.60 10.31
CA THR A 186 -15.61 -19.98 11.30
C THR A 186 -16.97 -19.81 10.62
N PRO A 187 -17.87 -20.81 10.64
CA PRO A 187 -19.21 -20.64 10.12
C PRO A 187 -19.88 -19.49 10.89
N HIS A 188 -20.22 -18.41 10.20
CA HIS A 188 -21.07 -17.36 10.77
C HIS A 188 -22.45 -17.62 10.17
N ARG A 189 -23.40 -18.06 10.99
CA ARG A 189 -24.82 -18.03 10.59
C ARG A 189 -25.18 -16.55 10.42
N TYR A 190 -25.36 -16.12 9.18
CA TYR A 190 -25.94 -14.81 8.85
C TYR A 190 -27.47 -14.91 8.89
#